data_AF-A0A2T5JB60-F1
#
_entry.id   AF-A0A2T5JB60-F1
#
_cell.length_a   1.000
_cell.length_b   1.000
_cell.length_c   1.000
_cell.angle_alpha   90.00
_cell.angle_beta   90.00
_cell.angle_gamma   90.00
#
_symmetry.space_group_name_H-M   'P 1'
#
loop_
_entity.id
_entity.type
_entity.pdbx_description
1 polymer ?
#
loop_
_entity_poly.entity_id
_entity_poly.type
_entity_poly.pdbx_seq_one_letter_code
_entity_poly.pdbx_strand_id
1 'polypeptide(L)' 'MKKYLLLLPLLCGCAESRQVFNNSSALQSHQQPLKVFSIGYWNHSSRVLTLTDAAGVYFTIRDAKNDSLKIGDVYHY' A
#
# COMPACT_ATOMS: atom_id res chain seq x y z
N MET A 1 -48.07 -30.73 15.17
CA MET A 1 -46.59 -30.88 15.27
C MET A 1 -45.93 -29.66 14.65
N LYS A 2 -45.37 -28.75 15.46
CA LYS A 2 -44.76 -27.50 14.99
C LYS A 2 -43.31 -27.76 14.56
N LYS A 3 -42.99 -27.47 13.29
CA LYS A 3 -41.62 -27.50 12.74
C LYS A 3 -40.96 -26.14 13.01
N TYR A 4 -39.96 -26.10 13.88
CA TYR A 4 -39.14 -24.92 14.09
C TYR A 4 -38.01 -24.93 13.06
N LEU A 5 -38.08 -24.04 12.08
CA LEU A 5 -37.03 -23.81 11.10
C LEU A 5 -35.97 -22.92 11.76
N LEU A 6 -34.87 -23.52 12.20
CA LEU A 6 -33.71 -22.82 12.75
C LEU A 6 -33.03 -22.01 11.63
N LEU A 7 -33.24 -20.70 11.63
CA LEU A 7 -32.45 -19.75 10.84
C LEU A 7 -31.05 -19.64 11.45
N LEU A 8 -30.08 -20.31 10.82
CA LEU A 8 -28.66 -20.16 11.11
C LEU A 8 -28.21 -18.77 10.64
N PRO A 9 -27.71 -17.87 11.51
CA PRO A 9 -27.12 -16.63 11.03
C PRO A 9 -25.81 -16.97 10.31
N LEU A 10 -25.78 -16.76 8.99
CA LEU A 10 -24.54 -16.71 8.23
C LEU A 10 -23.70 -15.54 8.77
N LEU A 11 -22.77 -15.85 9.66
CA LEU A 11 -21.64 -14.99 9.99
C LEU A 11 -20.74 -14.91 8.75
N CYS A 12 -21.17 -14.09 7.78
CA CYS A 12 -20.33 -13.71 6.65
C CYS A 12 -19.26 -12.78 7.22
N GLY A 13 -18.15 -13.36 7.66
CA GLY A 13 -16.97 -12.61 8.01
C GLY A 13 -16.54 -11.81 6.79
N CYS A 14 -16.68 -10.49 6.86
CA CYS A 14 -16.00 -9.59 5.93
C CYS A 14 -14.51 -9.77 6.15
N ALA A 15 -13.89 -10.65 5.36
CA ALA A 15 -12.44 -10.68 5.24
C ALA A 15 -12.07 -9.38 4.53
N GLU A 16 -11.69 -8.35 5.28
CA GLU A 16 -11.04 -7.17 4.71
C GLU A 16 -9.85 -7.68 3.89
N SER A 17 -9.96 -7.57 2.57
CA SER A 17 -8.84 -7.81 1.66
C SER A 17 -7.78 -6.78 2.02
N ARG A 18 -6.84 -7.16 2.89
CA ARG A 18 -5.63 -6.38 3.12
C ARG A 18 -4.89 -6.35 1.79
N GLN A 19 -5.03 -5.26 1.07
CA GLN A 19 -4.30 -5.01 -0.16
C GLN A 19 -2.81 -5.12 0.17
N VAL A 20 -2.19 -6.23 -0.25
CA VAL A 20 -0.77 -6.46 -0.06
C VAL A 20 -0.06 -5.47 -0.98
N PHE A 21 0.60 -4.47 -0.39
CA PHE A 21 1.46 -3.56 -1.14
C PHE A 21 2.66 -4.35 -1.68
N ASN A 22 2.58 -4.77 -2.94
CA ASN A 22 3.69 -5.40 -3.63
C ASN A 22 4.61 -4.31 -4.20
N ASN A 23 5.49 -3.79 -3.35
CA ASN A 23 6.43 -2.75 -3.75
C ASN A 23 7.34 -3.21 -4.88
N SER A 24 7.81 -4.46 -4.87
CA SER A 24 8.79 -4.96 -5.84
C SER A 24 8.25 -4.89 -7.27
N SER A 25 7.00 -5.32 -7.47
CA SER A 25 6.36 -5.24 -8.80
C SER A 25 6.16 -3.78 -9.23
N ALA A 26 5.76 -2.89 -8.32
CA ALA A 26 5.64 -1.48 -8.63
C ALA A 26 7.00 -0.83 -8.95
N LEU A 27 8.05 -1.13 -8.19
CA LEU A 27 9.36 -0.52 -8.40
C LEU A 27 10.02 -0.99 -9.70
N GLN A 28 9.83 -2.26 -10.06
CA GLN A 28 10.35 -2.84 -11.31
C GLN A 28 9.58 -2.43 -12.56
N SER A 29 8.29 -2.05 -12.44
CA SER A 29 7.47 -1.68 -13.61
C SER A 29 7.67 -0.24 -14.08
N HIS A 30 8.39 0.58 -13.31
CA HIS A 30 8.56 2.01 -13.58
C HIS A 30 9.98 2.37 -14.01
N GLN A 31 10.09 3.37 -14.89
CA GLN A 31 11.37 3.84 -15.42
C GLN A 31 12.16 4.63 -14.38
N GLN A 32 13.46 4.37 -14.28
CA GLN A 32 14.34 5.15 -13.41
C GLN A 32 14.70 6.51 -14.05
N PRO A 33 15.00 7.55 -13.24
CA PRO A 33 15.00 7.58 -11.78
C PRO A 33 13.59 7.73 -11.19
N LEU A 34 13.42 7.22 -9.97
CA LEU A 34 12.21 7.44 -9.17
C LEU A 34 12.44 8.61 -8.21
N LYS A 35 11.57 9.61 -8.24
CA LYS A 35 11.66 10.78 -7.35
C LYS A 35 10.54 10.75 -6.30
N VAL A 36 10.89 11.06 -5.06
CA VAL A 36 9.92 11.16 -3.96
C VAL A 36 9.06 12.40 -4.16
N PHE A 37 7.76 12.20 -4.36
CA PHE A 37 6.78 13.27 -4.49
C PHE A 37 6.12 13.59 -3.15
N SER A 38 5.76 12.58 -2.37
CA SER A 38 5.14 12.76 -1.06
C SER A 38 5.53 11.66 -0.08
N ILE A 39 5.48 11.97 1.21
CA ILE A 39 5.75 11.04 2.31
C ILE A 39 4.57 11.12 3.29
N GLY A 40 3.86 10.01 3.46
CA GLY A 40 2.84 9.83 4.49
C GLY A 40 3.21 8.71 5.45
N TYR A 41 2.49 8.58 6.57
CA TYR A 41 2.71 7.51 7.54
C TYR A 41 1.52 6.55 7.56
N TRP A 42 1.78 5.25 7.39
CA TRP A 42 0.75 4.24 7.54
C TRP A 42 0.55 3.89 9.01
N ASN A 43 1.65 3.75 9.75
CA ASN A 43 1.68 3.52 11.19
C ASN A 43 3.04 3.98 11.76
N HIS A 44 3.31 3.68 13.04
CA HIS A 44 4.55 4.06 13.71
C HIS A 44 5.83 3.46 13.10
N SER A 45 5.74 2.32 12.40
CA SER A 45 6.89 1.59 11.83
C SER A 45 7.03 1.69 10.32
N SER A 46 6.02 2.20 9.62
CA SER A 46 5.98 2.22 8.15
C SER A 46 5.39 3.51 7.59
N ARG A 47 5.90 3.88 6.42
CA ARG A 47 5.49 5.06 5.67
C ARG A 47 4.93 4.65 4.31
N VAL A 48 4.15 5.54 3.72
CA VAL A 48 3.73 5.45 2.34
C VAL A 48 4.49 6.50 1.56
N LEU A 49 5.21 6.09 0.53
CA LEU A 49 5.88 7.00 -0.39
C LEU A 49 5.06 7.10 -1.66
N THR A 50 4.77 8.32 -2.09
CA THR A 50 4.37 8.57 -3.48
C THR A 50 5.61 8.86 -4.27
N LEU A 51 5.89 8.05 -5.29
CA LEU A 51 7.00 8.20 -6.21
C LEU A 51 6.48 8.66 -7.57
N THR A 52 7.29 9.43 -8.30
CA THR A 52 7.09 9.71 -9.72
C THR A 52 8.27 9.13 -10.49
N ASP A 53 7.99 8.52 -11.64
CA ASP A 53 9.02 8.05 -12.55
C ASP A 53 9.44 9.11 -13.57
N ALA A 54 10.39 8.76 -14.45
CA ALA A 54 10.89 9.65 -15.51
C ALA A 54 9.84 10.05 -16.56
N ALA A 55 8.77 9.26 -16.70
CA ALA A 55 7.64 9.53 -17.60
C ALA A 55 6.56 10.39 -16.92
N GLY A 56 6.73 10.75 -15.64
CA GLY A 56 5.75 11.52 -14.87
C GLY A 56 4.60 10.68 -14.33
N VAL A 57 4.72 9.35 -14.31
CA VAL A 57 3.70 8.46 -13.75
C VAL A 57 3.90 8.35 -12.24
N TYR A 58 2.81 8.52 -11.50
CA TYR A 58 2.79 8.46 -10.04
C TYR A 58 2.35 7.08 -9.56
N PHE A 59 3.02 6.57 -8.54
CA PHE A 59 2.62 5.35 -7.85
C PHE A 59 2.98 5.41 -6.37
N THR A 60 2.45 4.47 -5.59
CA THR A 60 2.69 4.43 -4.15
C THR A 60 3.29 3.10 -3.71
N ILE A 61 4.20 3.17 -2.74
CA ILE A 61 4.79 2.01 -2.07
C ILE A 61 4.70 2.17 -0.56
N ARG A 62 4.73 1.07 0.18
CA ARG A 62 4.90 1.11 1.64
C ARG A 62 6.31 0.77 2.02
N ASP A 63 7.05 1.70 2.59
CA ASP A 63 8.43 1.50 2.99
C ASP A 63 8.59 1.48 4.52
N ALA A 64 9.70 0.95 5.02
CA ALA A 64 10.08 1.10 6.41
C ALA A 64 10.26 2.58 6.74
N LYS A 65 9.93 2.98 7.97
CA LYS A 65 10.14 4.35 8.42
C LYS A 65 11.65 4.67 8.42
N ASN A 66 12.04 5.70 7.67
CA ASN A 66 13.39 6.28 7.67
C ASN A 66 13.27 7.80 7.59
N ASP A 67 13.61 8.50 8.67
CA ASP A 67 13.42 9.95 8.79
C ASP A 67 14.44 10.78 7.99
N SER A 68 15.41 10.14 7.33
CA SER A 68 16.40 10.81 6.49
C SER A 68 15.91 11.15 5.07
N LEU A 69 14.90 10.42 4.56
CA LEU A 69 14.36 10.65 3.21
C LEU A 69 13.48 11.90 3.18
N LYS A 70 13.61 12.71 2.12
CA LYS A 70 12.87 13.95 1.94
C LYS A 70 12.12 13.94 0.60
N ILE A 71 11.08 14.79 0.53
CA ILE A 71 10.42 15.09 -0.74
C ILE A 71 11.44 15.70 -1.70
N GLY A 72 11.49 15.17 -2.92
CA GLY A 72 12.43 15.58 -3.95
C GLY A 72 13.65 14.67 -4.10
N ASP A 73 13.93 13.81 -3.12
CA ASP A 73 15.04 12.85 -3.20
C ASP A 73 14.81 11.81 -4.31
N VAL A 74 15.90 11.24 -4.83
CA VAL A 74 15.85 10.05 -5.69
C VAL A 74 15.73 8.83 -4.80
N TYR A 75 14.72 7.99 -5.05
CA TYR A 75 14.47 6.78 -4.30
C TYR A 75 15.26 5.61 -4.91
N HIS A 76 16.06 4.96 -4.07
CA HIS A 76 16.84 3.77 -4.43
C HIS A 76 16.28 2.58 -3.64
N TYR A 77 16.03 1.45 -4.32
CA TYR A 77 15.40 0.25 -3.76
C TYR A 77 16.17 -1.04 -4.09
#